data_AF-A0A353NNY5-F1
#
_entry.id   AF-A0A353NNY5-F1
#
_cell.length_a   1.000
_cell.length_b   1.000
_cell.length_c   1.000
_cell.angle_alpha   90.00
_cell.angle_beta   90.00
_cell.angle_gamma   90.00
#
_symmetry.space_group_name_H-M   'P 1'
#
loop_
_entity.id
_entity.type
_entity.pdbx_description
1 polymer ?
#
loop_
_entity_poly.entity_id
_entity_poly.type
_entity_poly.pdbx_seq_one_letter_code
_entity_poly.pdbx_strand_id
1 'polypeptide(L)'
;DGNVENTLDFGLSDFEGQEVTIEAEKKKCEETEAAQEYTGIPLSVILNEANPTAESTKLTVTSSDGYEKNFVLEDVMADESLIISEQDGSLQIIAGDTEKYDASYWVSDVVKLTVS
;
A
#
# COMPACT_ATOMS: atom_id res chain seq x y z
N ASP A 1 -7.76 6.87 7.88
CA ASP A 1 -8.78 7.88 8.25
C ASP A 1 -9.31 8.55 6.97
N GLY A 2 -10.07 9.64 7.10
CA GLY A 2 -10.62 10.38 5.96
C GLY A 2 -12.07 9.99 5.62
N ASN A 3 -12.39 9.90 4.32
CA ASN A 3 -13.72 9.58 3.79
C ASN A 3 -13.99 8.06 3.86
N VAL A 4 -14.09 7.53 5.08
CA VAL A 4 -14.32 6.12 5.41
C VAL A 4 -15.41 6.01 6.48
N GLU A 5 -16.17 4.91 6.48
CA GLU A 5 -17.16 4.67 7.55
C GLU A 5 -16.49 4.22 8.84
N ASN A 6 -15.38 3.48 8.76
CA ASN A 6 -14.62 2.99 9.90
C ASN A 6 -13.18 3.54 9.86
N THR A 7 -12.84 4.39 10.83
CA THR A 7 -11.43 4.75 11.05
C THR A 7 -10.76 3.63 11.85
N LEU A 8 -9.61 3.15 11.36
CA LEU A 8 -8.87 2.03 11.92
C LEU A 8 -7.48 2.49 12.38
N ASP A 9 -7.08 2.02 13.56
CA ASP A 9 -5.68 1.83 13.91
C ASP A 9 -5.41 0.33 13.77
N PHE A 10 -4.42 -0.07 12.97
CA PHE A 10 -4.20 -1.49 12.63
C PHE A 10 -2.73 -1.90 12.70
N GLY A 11 -2.50 -3.19 12.93
CA GLY A 11 -1.27 -3.90 12.63
C GLY A 11 -1.52 -4.99 11.58
N LEU A 12 -0.47 -5.51 10.94
CA LEU A 12 -0.63 -6.56 9.92
C LEU A 12 -1.24 -7.85 10.50
N SER A 13 -1.00 -8.12 11.78
CA SER A 13 -1.58 -9.27 12.49
C SER A 13 -3.11 -9.23 12.58
N ASP A 14 -3.73 -8.05 12.45
CA ASP A 14 -5.20 -7.94 12.43
C ASP A 14 -5.80 -8.58 11.16
N PHE A 15 -4.96 -8.85 10.16
CA PHE A 15 -5.32 -9.44 8.88
C PHE A 15 -4.65 -10.81 8.65
N GLU A 16 -4.26 -11.51 9.74
CA GLU A 16 -3.62 -12.82 9.66
C GLU A 16 -4.42 -13.81 8.80
N GLY A 17 -3.75 -14.47 7.85
CA GLY A 17 -4.34 -15.40 6.89
C GLY A 17 -4.86 -14.73 5.61
N GLN A 18 -4.71 -13.41 5.47
CA GLN A 18 -5.04 -12.66 4.25
C GLN A 18 -3.79 -12.14 3.53
N GLU A 19 -2.62 -12.62 3.92
CA GLU A 19 -1.37 -12.33 3.24
C GLU A 19 -1.35 -12.94 1.84
N VAL A 20 -0.74 -12.21 0.91
CA VAL A 20 -0.39 -12.69 -0.41
C VAL A 20 1.11 -12.58 -0.61
N THR A 21 1.67 -13.50 -1.39
CA THR A 21 3.06 -13.41 -1.86
C THR A 21 3.06 -12.97 -3.31
N ILE A 22 3.80 -11.90 -3.60
CA ILE A 22 3.93 -11.33 -4.94
C ILE A 22 5.40 -11.30 -5.34
N GLU A 23 5.68 -11.46 -6.63
CA GLU A 23 6.99 -11.17 -7.20
C GLU A 23 6.99 -9.72 -7.69
N ALA A 24 7.91 -8.89 -7.18
CA ALA A 24 7.97 -7.47 -7.51
C ALA A 24 9.40 -6.98 -7.74
N GLU A 25 9.55 -6.08 -8.72
CA GLU A 25 10.82 -5.46 -9.11
C GLU A 25 10.75 -3.95 -8.88
N LYS A 26 11.71 -3.38 -8.14
CA LYS A 26 11.75 -1.93 -7.92
C LYS A 26 12.65 -1.26 -8.96
N LYS A 27 12.03 -0.68 -9.99
CA LYS A 27 12.73 0.07 -11.05
C LYS A 27 13.04 1.50 -10.62
N LYS A 28 14.29 1.78 -10.23
CA LYS A 28 14.78 3.17 -10.06
C LYS A 28 15.35 3.67 -11.39
N CYS A 29 15.46 5.00 -11.56
CA CYS A 29 15.92 5.62 -12.80
C CYS A 29 17.32 5.17 -13.26
N GLU A 30 18.20 4.78 -12.33
CA GLU A 30 19.60 4.44 -12.63
C GLU A 30 19.98 3.00 -12.22
N GLU A 31 19.16 2.33 -11.41
CA GLU A 31 19.44 0.99 -10.88
C GLU A 31 18.13 0.23 -10.70
N THR A 32 18.05 -0.98 -11.25
CA THR A 32 16.90 -1.87 -11.05
C THR A 32 17.25 -2.88 -9.98
N GLU A 33 16.50 -2.88 -8.88
CA GLU A 33 16.56 -3.96 -7.91
C GLU A 33 15.83 -5.15 -8.52
N ALA A 34 16.53 -6.29 -8.64
CA ALA A 34 15.99 -7.50 -9.25
C ALA A 34 14.66 -7.91 -8.60
N ALA A 35 13.80 -8.55 -9.39
CA ALA A 35 12.55 -9.09 -8.90
C ALA A 35 12.79 -10.04 -7.71
N GLN A 36 12.04 -9.83 -6.63
CA GLN A 36 12.05 -10.71 -5.46
C GLN A 36 10.63 -10.89 -4.91
N GLU A 37 10.46 -11.92 -4.09
CA GLU A 37 9.18 -12.21 -3.45
C GLU A 37 8.97 -11.33 -2.22
N TYR A 38 7.78 -10.75 -2.11
CA TYR A 38 7.32 -10.00 -0.94
C TYR A 38 6.02 -10.62 -0.45
N THR A 39 5.86 -10.72 0.86
CA THR A 39 4.64 -11.20 1.49
C THR A 39 4.05 -10.13 2.36
N GLY A 40 2.77 -9.83 2.18
CA GLY A 40 2.10 -8.77 2.92
C GLY A 40 0.60 -8.76 2.66
N ILE A 41 -0.07 -7.74 3.18
CA ILE A 41 -1.52 -7.60 3.07
C ILE A 41 -1.86 -6.71 1.87
N PRO A 42 -2.73 -7.13 0.94
CA PRO A 42 -3.23 -6.24 -0.11
C PRO A 42 -3.87 -5.00 0.50
N LEU A 43 -3.56 -3.81 -0.04
CA LEU A 43 -4.17 -2.57 0.47
C LEU A 43 -5.69 -2.60 0.36
N SER A 44 -6.23 -3.26 -0.67
CA SER A 44 -7.68 -3.46 -0.85
C SER A 44 -8.34 -4.17 0.34
N VAL A 45 -7.66 -5.13 0.99
CA VAL A 45 -8.17 -5.83 2.17
C VAL A 45 -8.34 -4.87 3.34
N ILE A 46 -7.33 -4.06 3.64
CA ILE A 46 -7.35 -3.10 4.74
C ILE A 46 -8.40 -2.01 4.47
N LEU A 47 -8.46 -1.54 3.22
CA LEU A 47 -9.42 -0.52 2.81
C LEU A 47 -10.85 -1.04 2.88
N ASN A 48 -11.12 -2.29 2.49
CA ASN A 48 -12.45 -2.89 2.64
C ASN A 48 -12.94 -2.87 4.10
N GLU A 49 -12.07 -3.11 5.09
CA GLU A 49 -12.43 -3.01 6.50
C GLU A 49 -12.77 -1.56 6.92
N ALA A 50 -12.03 -0.58 6.36
CA ALA A 50 -12.31 0.84 6.59
C ALA A 50 -13.63 1.29 5.93
N ASN A 51 -14.11 0.56 4.92
CA ASN A 51 -15.30 0.83 4.12
C ASN A 51 -15.33 2.28 3.56
N PRO A 52 -14.56 2.59 2.49
CA PRO A 52 -14.52 3.90 1.88
C PRO A 52 -15.89 4.33 1.38
N THR A 53 -16.22 5.60 1.54
CA THR A 53 -17.49 6.13 1.02
C THR A 53 -17.48 6.17 -0.51
N ALA A 54 -18.68 6.17 -1.14
CA ALA A 54 -18.80 6.20 -2.59
C ALA A 54 -18.22 7.44 -3.29
N GLU A 55 -17.99 8.52 -2.54
CA GLU A 55 -17.36 9.76 -3.06
C GLU A 55 -15.83 9.73 -3.00
N SER A 56 -15.25 8.74 -2.32
CA SER A 56 -13.80 8.60 -2.16
C SER A 56 -13.15 8.18 -3.48
N THR A 57 -12.06 8.87 -3.86
CA THR A 57 -11.40 8.65 -5.16
C THR A 57 -9.88 8.52 -5.05
N LYS A 58 -9.31 8.86 -3.90
CA LYS A 58 -7.87 8.91 -3.70
C LYS A 58 -7.48 8.25 -2.38
N LEU A 59 -6.37 7.52 -2.42
CA LEU A 59 -5.63 7.09 -1.25
C LEU A 59 -4.34 7.92 -1.14
N THR A 60 -4.09 8.50 0.02
CA THR A 60 -2.81 9.13 0.38
C THR A 60 -2.09 8.25 1.39
N VAL A 61 -0.89 7.80 1.05
CA VAL A 61 0.02 7.07 1.93
C VAL A 61 1.05 8.05 2.47
N THR A 62 1.20 8.11 3.79
CA THR A 62 2.14 9.02 4.46
C THR A 62 3.20 8.22 5.22
N SER A 63 4.46 8.56 4.95
CA SER A 63 5.65 8.08 5.65
C SER A 63 5.89 8.87 6.94
N SER A 64 6.61 8.28 7.90
CA SER A 64 6.99 8.89 9.17
C SER A 64 7.79 10.19 9.03
N ASP A 65 8.51 10.36 7.91
CA ASP A 65 9.27 11.57 7.58
C ASP A 65 8.41 12.69 6.95
N GLY A 66 7.11 12.43 6.74
CA GLY A 66 6.15 13.34 6.13
C GLY A 66 6.09 13.26 4.60
N TYR A 67 6.83 12.35 3.95
CA TYR A 67 6.63 12.07 2.53
C TYR A 67 5.24 11.50 2.29
N GLU A 68 4.57 11.99 1.23
CA GLU A 68 3.24 11.55 0.85
C GLU A 68 3.20 11.08 -0.61
N LYS A 69 2.49 9.97 -0.83
CA LYS A 69 2.20 9.46 -2.16
C LYS A 69 0.70 9.26 -2.35
N ASN A 70 0.18 9.75 -3.47
CA ASN A 70 -1.22 9.62 -3.84
C ASN A 70 -1.40 8.50 -4.86
N PHE A 71 -2.47 7.73 -4.66
CA PHE A 71 -2.94 6.66 -5.52
C PHE A 71 -4.40 6.94 -5.90
N VAL A 72 -4.81 6.46 -7.08
CA VAL A 72 -6.23 6.42 -7.45
C VAL A 72 -6.87 5.27 -6.67
N LEU A 73 -7.95 5.54 -5.92
CA LEU A 73 -8.54 4.54 -5.01
C LEU A 73 -9.09 3.33 -5.77
N GLU A 74 -9.79 3.55 -6.88
CA GLU A 74 -10.31 2.46 -7.72
C GLU A 74 -9.20 1.51 -8.17
N ASP A 75 -8.06 2.08 -8.57
CA ASP A 75 -6.88 1.32 -8.97
C ASP A 75 -6.29 0.48 -7.85
N VAL A 76 -6.28 1.01 -6.62
CA VAL A 76 -5.81 0.29 -5.42
C VAL A 76 -6.77 -0.85 -5.06
N MET A 77 -8.09 -0.60 -5.13
CA MET A 77 -9.10 -1.61 -4.78
C MET A 77 -9.10 -2.79 -5.76
N ALA A 78 -8.65 -2.59 -7.00
CA ALA A 78 -8.56 -3.61 -8.04
C ALA A 78 -7.19 -4.32 -8.13
N ASP A 79 -6.19 -3.91 -7.33
CA ASP A 79 -4.82 -4.41 -7.44
C ASP A 79 -4.43 -5.28 -6.24
N GLU A 80 -4.41 -6.59 -6.46
CA GLU A 80 -3.97 -7.58 -5.47
C GLU A 80 -2.43 -7.61 -5.31
N SER A 81 -1.69 -6.96 -6.21
CA SER A 81 -0.22 -6.86 -6.19
C SER A 81 0.31 -5.58 -5.54
N LEU A 82 -0.58 -4.72 -5.05
CA LEU A 82 -0.24 -3.56 -4.23
C LEU A 82 -0.45 -3.89 -2.75
N ILE A 83 0.64 -4.26 -2.09
CA ILE A 83 0.61 -4.75 -0.71
C ILE A 83 1.29 -3.78 0.26
N ILE A 84 0.92 -3.87 1.52
CA ILE A 84 1.70 -3.35 2.65
C ILE A 84 2.37 -4.52 3.37
N SER A 85 3.67 -4.40 3.60
CA SER A 85 4.49 -5.44 4.23
C SER A 85 5.34 -4.83 5.33
N GLU A 86 5.67 -5.63 6.34
CA GLU A 86 6.74 -5.28 7.27
C GLU A 86 8.09 -5.61 6.62
N GLN A 87 9.00 -4.64 6.58
CA GLN A 87 10.33 -4.74 6.01
C GLN A 87 11.30 -4.01 6.96
N ASP A 88 12.36 -4.69 7.40
CA ASP A 88 13.36 -4.13 8.33
C ASP A 88 12.76 -3.47 9.61
N GLY A 89 11.61 -3.94 10.06
CA GLY A 89 10.92 -3.46 11.26
C GLY A 89 10.04 -2.21 11.06
N SER A 90 9.76 -1.81 9.82
CA SER A 90 8.77 -0.79 9.50
C SER A 90 7.83 -1.23 8.38
N LEU A 91 6.69 -0.55 8.26
CA LEU A 91 5.72 -0.82 7.20
C LEU A 91 6.17 -0.18 5.89
N GLN A 92 6.07 -0.93 4.79
CA GLN A 92 6.43 -0.49 3.46
C GLN A 92 5.33 -0.85 2.46
N ILE A 93 5.02 0.08 1.55
CA ILE A 93 4.24 -0.22 0.35
C ILE A 93 5.14 -0.90 -0.68
N ILE A 94 4.72 -2.06 -1.15
CA ILE A 94 5.34 -2.79 -2.25
C ILE A 94 4.38 -2.67 -3.44
N ALA A 95 4.78 -1.91 -4.45
CA ALA A 95 3.99 -1.66 -5.64
C ALA A 95 4.52 -2.51 -6.80
N GLY A 96 4.01 -3.74 -6.91
CA GLY A 96 4.56 -4.78 -7.81
C GLY A 96 4.31 -4.54 -9.30
N ASP A 97 3.22 -3.86 -9.65
CA ASP A 97 2.90 -3.52 -11.04
C ASP A 97 3.78 -2.36 -11.56
N THR A 98 4.90 -2.70 -12.19
CA THR A 98 5.85 -1.71 -12.75
C THR A 98 5.34 -0.97 -13.99
N GLU A 99 4.24 -1.39 -14.61
CA GLU A 99 3.60 -0.63 -15.69
C GLU A 99 2.76 0.52 -15.12
N LYS A 100 2.22 0.32 -13.91
CA LYS A 100 1.38 1.28 -13.20
C LYS A 100 2.15 2.17 -12.23
N TYR A 101 3.21 1.62 -11.61
CA TYR A 101 3.91 2.24 -10.50
C TYR A 101 5.42 2.33 -10.74
N ASP A 102 5.95 3.55 -10.65
CA ASP A 102 7.39 3.79 -10.55
C ASP A 102 7.89 3.59 -9.10
N ALA A 103 9.22 3.61 -8.91
CA ALA A 103 9.83 3.41 -7.59
C ALA A 103 9.40 4.41 -6.50
N SER A 104 8.79 5.56 -6.83
CA SER A 104 8.29 6.51 -5.83
C SER A 104 6.97 6.06 -5.18
N TYR A 105 6.29 5.05 -5.75
CA TYR A 105 5.14 4.41 -5.10
C TYR A 105 5.54 3.40 -4.02
N TRP A 106 6.81 3.02 -3.98
CA TRP A 106 7.37 2.19 -2.92
C TRP A 106 7.72 3.03 -1.70
N VAL A 107 6.71 3.33 -0.90
CA VAL A 107 6.82 4.19 0.28
C VAL A 107 7.29 3.37 1.48
N SER A 108 8.42 3.74 2.07
CA SER A 108 8.93 3.17 3.32
C SER A 108 8.38 3.90 4.54
N ASP A 109 8.52 3.28 5.71
CA ASP A 109 8.15 3.85 7.01
C ASP A 109 6.72 4.41 7.07
N VAL A 110 5.78 3.67 6.47
CA VAL A 110 4.37 4.05 6.37
C VAL A 110 3.77 4.12 7.76
N VAL A 111 3.15 5.26 8.07
CA VAL A 111 2.48 5.50 9.37
C VAL A 111 1.00 5.83 9.22
N LYS A 112 0.54 6.17 8.01
CA LYS A 112 -0.84 6.61 7.82
C LYS A 112 -1.36 6.36 6.40
N LEU A 113 -2.62 5.93 6.35
CA LEU A 113 -3.42 5.81 5.14
C LEU A 113 -4.64 6.75 5.27
N THR A 114 -4.75 7.72 4.36
CA THR A 114 -5.87 8.69 4.33
C THR A 114 -6.66 8.51 3.05
N VAL A 115 -7.96 8.29 3.16
CA VAL A 115 -8.88 8.16 2.01
C VAL A 115 -9.60 9.49 1.81
N SER A 116 -9.72 9.96 0.57
CA SER A 116 -10.46 11.20 0.25
C SER A 116 -11.21 11.12 -1.06
#